data_AF-A0A533V1I3-F1
#
_entry.id   AF-A0A533V1I3-F1
#
_cell.length_a   1.000
_cell.length_b   1.000
_cell.length_c   1.000
_cell.angle_alpha   90.00
_cell.angle_beta   90.00
_cell.angle_gamma   90.00
#
_symmetry.space_group_name_H-M   'P 1'
#
loop_
_entity.id
_entity.type
_entity.pdbx_description
1 polymer ?
#
loop_
_entity_poly.entity_id
_entity_poly.type
_entity_poly.pdbx_seq_one_letter_code
_entity_poly.pdbx_strand_id
1 'polypeptide(L)'
;MSVPFLIFSLLAASTLTLINLSLIIYAQVNTTFDNNSSSNMTNVPSLSTDQRDISTSTNVSSPNSIPTAQSIFDSGTMTLPSSVKGVIIFIPDEAHHPPTDQKTISPKNPNYVPNTLEIPEGTEVAFVHDDPSHLHVGIVKDKDGNAIWTTIPVKFPDGSDSKTLSVSGSPYSISDKQYSPPMEGKIVVTPEKSTGALTVGGFFCPTKQLPDCKSQFLKAGFKILSEHNFNTKSVQKDISGPNTLLIYSTTLPVKDAITSLGPIIKSLPYK
;
A
#
# COMPACT_ATOMS: atom_id res chain seq x y z
N MET A 1 62.16 -43.23 27.93
CA MET A 1 62.12 -41.94 28.66
C MET A 1 61.97 -40.85 27.61
N SER A 2 60.99 -39.96 27.81
CA SER A 2 60.70 -38.73 27.02
C SER A 2 59.93 -38.90 25.70
N VAL A 3 58.64 -38.54 25.75
CA VAL A 3 57.74 -38.24 24.62
C VAL A 3 57.54 -36.72 24.59
N PRO A 4 57.55 -36.02 23.44
CA PRO A 4 57.15 -34.62 23.39
C PRO A 4 55.65 -34.49 23.07
N PHE A 5 54.97 -33.69 23.88
CA PHE A 5 53.61 -33.19 23.64
C PHE A 5 53.66 -32.07 22.59
N LEU A 6 52.88 -32.21 21.50
CA LEU A 6 52.54 -31.11 20.60
C LEU A 6 51.17 -30.54 21.01
N ILE A 7 51.15 -29.28 21.41
CA ILE A 7 49.92 -28.50 21.66
C ILE A 7 49.58 -27.78 20.35
N PHE A 8 48.43 -28.10 19.76
CA PHE A 8 47.81 -27.30 18.70
C PHE A 8 46.91 -26.25 19.33
N SER A 9 47.28 -24.97 19.22
CA SER A 9 46.38 -23.84 19.47
C SER A 9 45.69 -23.46 18.16
N LEU A 10 44.39 -23.73 18.05
CA LEU A 10 43.54 -23.29 16.93
C LEU A 10 42.99 -21.90 17.27
N LEU A 11 43.50 -20.86 16.61
CA LEU A 11 42.97 -19.49 16.70
C LEU A 11 42.05 -19.27 15.49
N ALA A 12 40.74 -19.33 15.69
CA ALA A 12 39.76 -18.99 14.66
C ALA A 12 39.56 -17.47 14.65
N ALA A 13 40.09 -16.78 13.64
CA ALA A 13 39.82 -15.38 13.38
C ALA A 13 38.51 -15.28 12.57
N SER A 14 37.43 -14.83 13.21
CA SER A 14 36.20 -14.42 12.54
C SER A 14 36.37 -12.99 12.02
N THR A 15 36.41 -12.83 10.71
CA THR A 15 36.35 -11.51 10.06
C THR A 15 34.90 -11.00 10.10
N LEU A 16 34.66 -10.01 10.96
CA LEU A 16 33.44 -9.21 10.97
C LEU A 16 33.51 -8.19 9.83
N THR A 17 32.76 -8.39 8.75
CA THR A 17 32.56 -7.36 7.72
C THR A 17 31.47 -6.40 8.19
N LEU A 18 31.88 -5.27 8.79
CA LEU A 18 31.03 -4.10 8.92
C LEU A 18 30.84 -3.48 7.52
N ILE A 19 29.63 -3.60 6.98
CA ILE A 19 29.23 -2.79 5.82
C ILE A 19 28.79 -1.44 6.37
N ASN A 20 29.63 -0.44 6.14
CA ASN A 20 29.39 0.96 6.44
C ASN A 20 28.38 1.51 5.42
N LEU A 21 27.09 1.62 5.80
CA LEU A 21 26.11 2.35 4.99
C LEU A 21 26.34 3.85 5.23
N SER A 22 27.22 4.43 4.41
CA SER A 22 27.42 5.87 4.35
C SER A 22 26.15 6.59 3.88
N LEU A 23 25.87 7.71 4.55
CA LEU A 23 24.82 8.68 4.27
C LEU A 23 24.60 8.89 2.77
N ILE A 24 23.35 8.72 2.34
CA ILE A 24 22.91 9.20 1.04
C ILE A 24 22.25 10.56 1.26
N ILE A 25 22.99 11.64 0.95
CA ILE A 25 22.47 13.01 0.90
C ILE A 25 22.01 13.27 -0.52
N TYR A 26 20.70 13.44 -0.74
CA TYR A 26 20.15 13.83 -2.03
C TYR A 26 19.79 15.32 -2.05
N ALA A 27 20.26 16.00 -3.10
CA ALA A 27 19.92 17.37 -3.42
C ALA A 27 18.44 17.51 -3.78
N GLN A 28 17.79 18.55 -3.23
CA GLN A 28 16.41 18.91 -3.54
C GLN A 28 16.31 19.51 -4.95
N VAL A 29 15.44 18.95 -5.80
CA VAL A 29 14.96 19.64 -7.01
C VAL A 29 13.58 20.20 -6.68
N ASN A 30 13.49 21.52 -6.57
CA ASN A 30 12.23 22.23 -6.40
C ASN A 30 11.58 22.39 -7.78
N THR A 31 10.47 21.68 -8.01
CA THR A 31 9.55 22.02 -9.11
C THR A 31 8.33 22.71 -8.52
N THR A 32 8.26 24.02 -8.75
CA THR A 32 7.11 24.87 -8.45
C THR A 32 5.95 24.50 -9.38
N PHE A 33 4.79 24.19 -8.82
CA PHE A 33 3.55 24.00 -9.57
C PHE A 33 2.73 25.29 -9.52
N ASP A 34 2.64 25.99 -10.66
CA ASP A 34 1.69 27.07 -10.88
C ASP A 34 0.33 26.48 -11.28
N ASN A 35 -0.69 26.68 -10.44
CA ASN A 35 -2.08 26.37 -10.75
C ASN A 35 -2.85 27.68 -10.96
N ASN A 36 -3.10 28.01 -12.22
CA ASN A 36 -4.05 29.06 -12.58
C ASN A 36 -4.90 28.58 -13.76
N SER A 37 -6.13 28.16 -13.50
CA SER A 37 -7.24 28.45 -14.42
C SER A 37 -8.57 28.21 -13.72
N SER A 38 -9.27 29.31 -13.49
CA SER A 38 -10.70 29.41 -13.20
C SER A 38 -11.51 29.06 -14.45
N SER A 39 -12.61 28.30 -14.29
CA SER A 39 -13.85 28.56 -15.04
C SER A 39 -15.08 27.87 -14.43
N ASN A 40 -15.97 28.75 -13.97
CA ASN A 40 -17.44 28.75 -13.89
C ASN A 40 -18.31 27.48 -13.87
N MET A 41 -19.20 27.52 -12.87
CA MET A 41 -20.46 26.79 -12.67
C MET A 41 -21.45 26.91 -13.85
N THR A 42 -22.21 25.82 -14.07
CA THR A 42 -23.61 25.89 -14.52
C THR A 42 -24.45 24.77 -13.87
N ASN A 43 -25.62 25.17 -13.35
CA ASN A 43 -26.67 24.38 -12.72
C ASN A 43 -27.45 23.51 -13.72
N VAL A 44 -27.82 22.27 -13.35
CA VAL A 44 -28.96 21.52 -13.91
C VAL A 44 -29.56 20.60 -12.82
N PRO A 45 -30.90 20.42 -12.71
CA PRO A 45 -31.58 20.13 -11.45
C PRO A 45 -31.76 18.64 -11.10
N SER A 46 -32.05 18.44 -9.81
CA SER A 46 -32.40 17.20 -9.12
C SER A 46 -33.68 16.53 -9.64
N LEU A 47 -33.60 15.23 -9.94
CA LEU A 47 -34.75 14.32 -9.89
C LEU A 47 -34.58 13.31 -8.76
N SER A 48 -35.58 13.27 -7.88
CA SER A 48 -35.70 12.29 -6.81
C SER A 48 -36.41 11.05 -7.33
N THR A 49 -35.86 9.87 -7.05
CA THR A 49 -36.62 8.62 -7.03
C THR A 49 -36.16 7.80 -5.83
N ASP A 50 -37.00 7.79 -4.79
CA ASP A 50 -37.01 6.79 -3.74
C ASP A 50 -37.41 5.44 -4.35
N GLN A 51 -36.50 4.47 -4.31
CA GLN A 51 -36.86 3.06 -4.43
C GLN A 51 -35.93 2.23 -3.55
N ARG A 52 -36.44 1.83 -2.39
CA ARG A 52 -35.80 0.85 -1.51
C ARG A 52 -36.09 -0.54 -2.05
N ASP A 53 -35.13 -1.13 -2.74
CA ASP A 53 -35.09 -2.57 -2.92
C ASP A 53 -34.04 -3.17 -1.97
N ILE A 54 -34.54 -3.82 -0.92
CA ILE A 54 -33.75 -4.66 -0.03
C ILE A 54 -33.53 -5.98 -0.78
N SER A 55 -32.39 -6.09 -1.47
CA SER A 55 -31.87 -7.37 -1.93
C SER A 55 -30.82 -7.88 -0.96
N THR A 56 -31.21 -8.82 -0.12
CA THR A 56 -30.28 -9.69 0.63
C THR A 56 -29.56 -10.61 -0.35
N SER A 57 -28.39 -10.20 -0.83
CA SER A 57 -27.51 -11.08 -1.61
C SER A 57 -26.61 -11.89 -0.67
N THR A 58 -26.86 -13.19 -0.60
CA THR A 58 -25.87 -14.18 -0.16
C THR A 58 -24.64 -14.08 -1.07
N ASN A 59 -23.57 -13.47 -0.57
CA ASN A 59 -22.28 -13.33 -1.26
C ASN A 59 -21.61 -14.71 -1.39
N VAL A 60 -21.88 -15.41 -2.47
CA VAL A 60 -20.98 -16.44 -2.99
C VAL A 60 -19.98 -15.68 -3.87
N SER A 61 -18.77 -15.46 -3.36
CA SER A 61 -17.68 -14.85 -4.12
C SER A 61 -17.37 -15.67 -5.36
N SER A 62 -17.61 -15.09 -6.54
CA SER A 62 -17.09 -15.64 -7.78
C SER A 62 -15.56 -15.63 -7.68
N PRO A 63 -14.85 -16.73 -7.98
CA PRO A 63 -13.39 -16.81 -7.87
C PRO A 63 -12.63 -15.80 -8.76
N ASN A 64 -13.33 -15.06 -9.61
CA ASN A 64 -12.77 -14.06 -10.52
C ASN A 64 -13.11 -12.59 -10.14
N SER A 65 -13.66 -12.33 -8.96
CA SER A 65 -14.00 -10.97 -8.52
C SER A 65 -12.96 -10.37 -7.57
N ILE A 66 -12.72 -9.07 -7.69
CA ILE A 66 -11.92 -8.30 -6.73
C ILE A 66 -12.58 -8.40 -5.34
N PRO A 67 -11.85 -8.73 -4.26
CA PRO A 67 -12.43 -8.89 -2.92
C PRO A 67 -13.06 -7.60 -2.38
N THR A 68 -14.01 -7.75 -1.47
CA THR A 68 -14.65 -6.60 -0.82
C THR A 68 -13.75 -5.96 0.23
N ALA A 69 -13.96 -4.67 0.50
CA ALA A 69 -13.28 -3.92 1.55
C ALA A 69 -13.37 -4.63 2.90
N GLN A 70 -14.54 -5.16 3.26
CA GLN A 70 -14.73 -5.89 4.51
C GLN A 70 -13.86 -7.16 4.57
N SER A 71 -13.85 -7.96 3.50
CA SER A 71 -13.02 -9.17 3.43
C SER A 71 -11.54 -8.85 3.61
N ILE A 72 -11.05 -7.77 3.01
CA ILE A 72 -9.65 -7.34 3.10
C ILE A 72 -9.35 -6.78 4.49
N PHE A 73 -10.27 -6.00 5.07
CA PHE A 73 -10.13 -5.48 6.42
C PHE A 73 -10.01 -6.61 7.45
N ASP A 74 -10.89 -7.61 7.37
CA ASP A 74 -10.96 -8.71 8.34
C ASP A 74 -9.78 -9.67 8.22
N SER A 75 -9.37 -9.99 6.98
CA SER A 75 -8.32 -10.98 6.70
C SER A 75 -6.90 -10.40 6.59
N GLY A 76 -6.77 -9.10 6.33
CA GLY A 76 -5.50 -8.48 5.95
C GLY A 76 -4.98 -8.92 4.58
N THR A 77 -5.79 -9.64 3.80
CA THR A 77 -5.38 -10.27 2.54
C THR A 77 -6.24 -9.79 1.37
N MET A 78 -5.61 -9.51 0.22
CA MET A 78 -6.28 -9.23 -1.05
C MET A 78 -5.77 -10.20 -2.11
N THR A 79 -6.61 -11.14 -2.54
CA THR A 79 -6.33 -12.03 -3.66
C THR A 79 -6.96 -11.48 -4.92
N LEU A 80 -6.15 -11.14 -5.92
CA LEU A 80 -6.59 -10.43 -7.13
C LEU A 80 -6.78 -11.37 -8.32
N PRO A 81 -7.83 -11.16 -9.14
CA PRO A 81 -8.07 -11.96 -10.34
C PRO A 81 -7.18 -11.52 -11.52
N SER A 82 -7.10 -12.35 -12.57
CA SER A 82 -6.36 -12.06 -13.82
C SER A 82 -6.80 -10.80 -14.57
N SER A 83 -7.95 -10.21 -14.24
CA SER A 83 -8.38 -8.93 -14.80
C SER A 83 -7.53 -7.74 -14.31
N VAL A 84 -6.69 -7.93 -13.29
CA VAL A 84 -5.83 -6.90 -12.71
C VAL A 84 -4.43 -6.91 -13.34
N LYS A 85 -4.10 -5.81 -13.99
CA LYS A 85 -2.78 -5.53 -14.58
C LYS A 85 -1.86 -4.73 -13.67
N GLY A 86 -2.44 -3.92 -12.78
CA GLY A 86 -1.70 -3.08 -11.84
C GLY A 86 -2.31 -3.10 -10.45
N VAL A 87 -1.48 -2.96 -9.42
CA VAL A 87 -1.92 -2.81 -8.04
C VAL A 87 -1.08 -1.75 -7.34
N ILE A 88 -1.78 -0.91 -6.57
CA ILE A 88 -1.17 0.12 -5.76
C ILE A 88 -1.41 -0.26 -4.29
N ILE A 89 -0.32 -0.55 -3.58
CA ILE A 89 -0.32 -0.84 -2.15
C ILE A 89 -0.30 0.50 -1.40
N PHE A 90 -1.28 0.70 -0.54
CA PHE A 90 -1.41 1.93 0.24
C PHE A 90 -0.69 1.78 1.59
N ILE A 91 0.15 2.76 1.94
CA ILE A 91 0.80 2.91 3.24
C ILE A 91 -0.03 3.92 4.04
N PRO A 92 -0.78 3.47 5.07
CA PRO A 92 -1.61 4.35 5.89
C PRO A 92 -0.83 5.41 6.65
N ASP A 93 -1.54 6.43 7.16
CA ASP A 93 -1.00 7.30 8.19
C ASP A 93 -0.57 6.52 9.45
N GLU A 94 0.52 6.95 10.08
CA GLU A 94 1.17 6.33 11.25
C GLU A 94 1.58 4.86 11.02
N ALA A 95 1.74 4.43 9.76
CA ALA A 95 2.04 3.06 9.39
C ALA A 95 3.41 2.57 9.86
N HIS A 96 4.32 3.47 10.23
CA HIS A 96 5.62 3.12 10.80
C HIS A 96 5.55 2.54 12.23
N HIS A 97 4.41 2.65 12.91
CA HIS A 97 4.22 2.09 14.24
C HIS A 97 3.83 0.60 14.20
N PRO A 98 4.32 -0.22 15.16
CA PRO A 98 3.80 -1.56 15.35
C PRO A 98 2.36 -1.52 15.90
N PRO A 99 1.52 -2.54 15.61
CA PRO A 99 0.14 -2.60 16.12
C PRO A 99 0.01 -2.51 17.64
N THR A 100 1.04 -2.95 18.38
CA THR A 100 1.10 -2.93 19.84
C THR A 100 1.06 -1.51 20.41
N ASP A 101 1.48 -0.51 19.64
CA ASP A 101 1.50 0.89 20.07
C ASP A 101 0.10 1.52 20.07
N GLN A 102 -0.89 0.84 19.46
CA GLN A 102 -2.25 1.38 19.27
C GLN A 102 -2.22 2.73 18.53
N LYS A 103 -1.31 2.88 17.57
CA LYS A 103 -1.14 4.10 16.77
C LYS A 103 -1.56 3.93 15.32
N THR A 104 -1.84 2.73 14.84
CA THR A 104 -2.15 2.47 13.43
C THR A 104 -3.65 2.59 13.14
N ILE A 105 -4.03 2.95 11.90
CA ILE A 105 -5.44 3.00 11.46
C ILE A 105 -6.15 1.65 11.60
N SER A 106 -5.52 0.57 11.15
CA SER A 106 -6.09 -0.78 11.22
C SER A 106 -5.12 -1.74 11.90
N PRO A 107 -5.56 -2.50 12.92
CA PRO A 107 -4.70 -3.52 13.54
C PRO A 107 -4.43 -4.72 12.62
N LYS A 108 -5.21 -4.90 11.56
CA LYS A 108 -5.09 -6.00 10.59
C LYS A 108 -4.34 -5.61 9.32
N ASN A 109 -4.33 -4.32 9.00
CA ASN A 109 -3.58 -3.74 7.89
C ASN A 109 -2.76 -2.54 8.42
N PRO A 110 -1.81 -2.77 9.35
CA PRO A 110 -1.16 -1.69 10.09
C PRO A 110 -0.14 -0.93 9.25
N ASN A 111 0.67 -1.63 8.46
CA ASN A 111 1.76 -1.02 7.70
C ASN A 111 1.41 -0.84 6.21
N TYR A 112 0.62 -1.76 5.65
CA TYR A 112 0.24 -1.80 4.25
C TYR A 112 -1.23 -2.24 4.10
N VAL A 113 -1.91 -1.73 3.08
CA VAL A 113 -3.27 -2.14 2.69
C VAL A 113 -3.24 -2.72 1.28
N PRO A 114 -3.42 -4.04 1.13
CA PRO A 114 -3.50 -5.05 2.19
C PRO A 114 -2.13 -5.32 2.84
N ASN A 115 -2.12 -6.03 3.98
CA ASN A 115 -0.88 -6.54 4.58
C ASN A 115 -0.28 -7.71 3.78
N THR A 116 -1.15 -8.56 3.20
CA THR A 116 -0.78 -9.63 2.28
C THR A 116 -1.52 -9.46 0.96
N LEU A 117 -0.77 -9.43 -0.12
CA LEU A 117 -1.28 -9.27 -1.47
C LEU A 117 -1.00 -10.55 -2.27
N GLU A 118 -2.00 -11.10 -2.94
CA GLU A 118 -1.82 -12.22 -3.88
C GLU A 118 -2.22 -11.76 -5.28
N ILE A 119 -1.30 -11.85 -6.24
CA ILE A 119 -1.47 -11.31 -7.60
C ILE A 119 -1.17 -12.36 -8.68
N PRO A 120 -1.83 -12.26 -9.84
CA PRO A 120 -1.41 -12.98 -11.04
C PRO A 120 0.00 -12.56 -11.48
N GLU A 121 0.73 -13.48 -12.12
CA GLU A 121 2.01 -13.17 -12.74
C GLU A 121 1.84 -12.16 -13.88
N GLY A 122 2.73 -11.16 -13.91
CA GLY A 122 2.68 -10.05 -14.85
C GLY A 122 1.99 -8.80 -14.32
N THR A 123 1.38 -8.85 -13.13
CA THR A 123 0.84 -7.66 -12.46
C THR A 123 1.96 -6.72 -12.02
N GLU A 124 1.79 -5.44 -12.33
CA GLU A 124 2.67 -4.35 -11.91
C GLU A 124 2.30 -3.86 -10.51
N VAL A 125 3.28 -3.74 -9.61
CA VAL A 125 3.10 -3.32 -8.21
C VAL A 125 3.74 -1.95 -8.00
N ALA A 126 3.07 -1.08 -7.26
CA ALA A 126 3.62 0.17 -6.76
C ALA A 126 3.08 0.50 -5.36
N PHE A 127 3.63 1.52 -4.73
CA PHE A 127 3.22 2.02 -3.42
C PHE A 127 2.77 3.48 -3.51
N VAL A 128 1.79 3.84 -2.70
CA VAL A 128 1.45 5.23 -2.37
C VAL A 128 1.33 5.35 -0.86
N HIS A 129 1.61 6.51 -0.31
CA HIS A 129 1.62 6.69 1.14
C HIS A 129 0.92 7.97 1.58
N ASP A 130 0.34 7.85 2.77
CA ASP A 130 -0.50 8.83 3.42
C ASP A 130 0.00 9.11 4.85
N ASP A 131 1.28 8.89 5.11
CA ASP A 131 1.94 9.12 6.41
C ASP A 131 2.70 10.46 6.35
N PRO A 132 2.10 11.59 6.79
CA PRO A 132 2.72 12.90 6.69
C PRO A 132 3.99 12.97 7.53
N SER A 133 4.94 13.81 7.11
CA SER A 133 6.25 13.99 7.78
C SER A 133 7.16 12.76 7.80
N HIS A 134 6.71 11.63 7.24
CA HIS A 134 7.50 10.41 7.10
C HIS A 134 7.96 10.18 5.65
N LEU A 135 9.03 9.40 5.54
CA LEU A 135 9.58 8.92 4.28
C LEU A 135 9.53 7.40 4.33
N HIS A 136 9.08 6.78 3.25
CA HIS A 136 9.03 5.33 3.16
C HIS A 136 9.89 4.79 2.02
N VAL A 137 10.53 3.65 2.27
CA VAL A 137 11.30 2.91 1.27
C VAL A 137 10.89 1.44 1.33
N GLY A 138 10.20 0.97 0.29
CA GLY A 138 9.84 -0.43 0.16
C GLY A 138 11.03 -1.25 -0.31
N ILE A 139 11.56 -2.12 0.54
CA ILE A 139 12.56 -3.13 0.18
C ILE A 139 11.83 -4.45 -0.03
N VAL A 140 11.73 -4.88 -1.28
CA VAL A 140 11.11 -6.15 -1.67
C VAL A 140 12.17 -7.21 -1.88
N LYS A 141 12.03 -8.33 -1.17
CA LYS A 141 12.92 -9.48 -1.27
C LYS A 141 12.19 -10.70 -1.79
N ASP A 142 12.88 -11.51 -2.57
CA ASP A 142 12.37 -12.81 -3.02
C ASP A 142 12.38 -13.87 -1.90
N LYS A 143 11.84 -15.05 -2.21
CA LYS A 143 11.80 -16.22 -1.32
C LYS A 143 13.17 -16.67 -0.79
N ASP A 144 14.25 -16.33 -1.47
CA ASP A 144 15.62 -16.70 -1.10
C ASP A 144 16.29 -15.59 -0.27
N GLY A 145 15.59 -14.48 -0.03
CA GLY A 145 16.02 -13.35 0.80
C GLY A 145 16.81 -12.27 0.05
N ASN A 146 16.93 -12.38 -1.28
CA ASN A 146 17.63 -11.40 -2.11
C ASN A 146 16.74 -10.17 -2.34
N ALA A 147 17.31 -8.97 -2.21
CA ALA A 147 16.62 -7.75 -2.57
C ALA A 147 16.51 -7.65 -4.10
N ILE A 148 15.28 -7.73 -4.62
CA ILE A 148 14.99 -7.70 -6.07
C ILE A 148 14.41 -6.37 -6.53
N TRP A 149 13.93 -5.57 -5.58
CA TRP A 149 13.44 -4.22 -5.81
C TRP A 149 13.55 -3.40 -4.53
N THR A 150 14.03 -2.17 -4.66
CA THR A 150 13.99 -1.14 -3.63
C THR A 150 13.37 0.08 -4.29
N THR A 151 12.27 0.58 -3.73
CA THR A 151 11.57 1.73 -4.30
C THR A 151 12.45 2.97 -4.26
N ILE A 152 12.17 3.93 -5.13
CA ILE A 152 12.53 5.32 -4.83
C ILE A 152 11.87 5.72 -3.50
N PRO A 153 12.51 6.59 -2.70
CA PRO A 153 11.88 7.07 -1.47
C PRO A 153 10.55 7.76 -1.75
N VAL A 154 9.50 7.30 -1.10
CA VAL A 154 8.13 7.80 -1.26
C VAL A 154 7.92 8.96 -0.29
N LYS A 155 7.76 10.19 -0.82
CA LYS A 155 7.62 11.45 -0.05
C LYS A 155 6.18 11.92 -0.02
N PHE A 156 5.68 12.42 1.11
CA PHE A 156 4.25 12.71 1.23
C PHE A 156 3.90 14.02 0.51
N PRO A 157 2.81 14.09 -0.27
CA PRO A 157 2.00 12.99 -0.83
C PRO A 157 2.53 12.58 -2.22
N ASP A 158 2.89 11.31 -2.42
CA ASP A 158 3.37 10.78 -3.71
C ASP A 158 3.34 9.23 -3.73
N GLY A 159 3.79 8.61 -4.81
CA GLY A 159 4.01 7.17 -4.91
C GLY A 159 5.40 6.78 -5.37
N SER A 160 5.68 5.48 -5.31
CA SER A 160 6.94 4.92 -5.76
C SER A 160 7.02 4.77 -7.29
N ASP A 161 8.18 4.38 -7.79
CA ASP A 161 8.30 3.63 -9.04
C ASP A 161 7.53 2.30 -8.94
N SER A 162 7.42 1.59 -10.06
CA SER A 162 6.65 0.34 -10.14
C SER A 162 7.51 -0.83 -10.62
N LYS A 163 7.10 -2.05 -10.26
CA LYS A 163 7.80 -3.29 -10.63
C LYS A 163 6.83 -4.42 -10.92
N THR A 164 7.06 -5.15 -12.02
CA THR A 164 6.44 -6.46 -12.25
C THR A 164 7.23 -7.54 -11.53
N LEU A 165 6.53 -8.36 -10.75
CA LEU A 165 7.09 -9.50 -10.03
C LEU A 165 6.77 -10.82 -10.75
N SER A 166 7.63 -11.82 -10.61
CA SER A 166 7.49 -13.13 -11.27
C SER A 166 7.16 -14.22 -10.26
N VAL A 167 6.51 -15.29 -10.71
CA VAL A 167 6.21 -16.45 -9.86
C VAL A 167 7.48 -17.11 -9.31
N SER A 168 8.61 -16.99 -10.01
CA SER A 168 9.88 -17.63 -9.62
C SER A 168 10.50 -17.11 -8.32
N GLY A 169 10.25 -15.83 -7.98
CA GLY A 169 10.72 -15.21 -6.73
C GLY A 169 9.69 -15.24 -5.61
N SER A 170 8.48 -15.73 -5.86
CA SER A 170 7.37 -15.77 -4.91
C SER A 170 7.58 -16.84 -3.81
N PRO A 171 7.15 -16.59 -2.56
CA PRO A 171 6.59 -15.34 -2.05
C PRO A 171 7.66 -14.27 -1.84
N TYR A 172 7.27 -13.01 -1.99
CA TYR A 172 8.10 -11.86 -1.70
C TYR A 172 7.75 -11.25 -0.34
N SER A 173 8.76 -10.80 0.41
CA SER A 173 8.57 -9.99 1.61
C SER A 173 8.79 -8.51 1.28
N ILE A 174 7.95 -7.63 1.83
CA ILE A 174 8.13 -6.18 1.82
C ILE A 174 8.66 -5.78 3.19
N SER A 175 9.66 -4.88 3.22
CA SER A 175 10.10 -4.27 4.47
C SER A 175 10.47 -2.80 4.30
N ASP A 176 10.20 -1.99 5.32
CA ASP A 176 10.82 -0.68 5.50
C ASP A 176 11.69 -0.71 6.76
N LYS A 177 13.01 -0.58 6.57
CA LYS A 177 14.01 -0.72 7.63
C LYS A 177 14.40 0.60 8.29
N GLN A 178 13.82 1.71 7.86
CA GLN A 178 14.03 3.00 8.51
C GLN A 178 13.46 3.01 9.93
N TYR A 179 12.48 2.14 10.20
CA TYR A 179 11.75 2.05 11.45
C TYR A 179 12.13 0.80 12.25
N SER A 180 11.93 0.86 13.57
CA SER A 180 12.20 -0.25 14.49
C SER A 180 11.01 -0.44 15.46
N PRO A 181 10.28 -1.57 15.37
CA PRO A 181 10.49 -2.67 14.43
C PRO A 181 10.26 -2.25 12.96
N PRO A 182 10.85 -2.97 11.98
CA PRO A 182 10.57 -2.72 10.58
C PRO A 182 9.09 -2.86 10.26
N MET A 183 8.62 -2.09 9.29
CA MET A 183 7.32 -2.34 8.67
C MET A 183 7.41 -3.63 7.85
N GLU A 184 6.38 -4.47 7.87
CA GLU A 184 6.39 -5.76 7.17
C GLU A 184 5.12 -5.98 6.33
N GLY A 185 5.30 -6.58 5.16
CA GLY A 185 4.22 -6.97 4.27
C GLY A 185 4.61 -8.14 3.38
N LYS A 186 3.66 -8.70 2.64
CA LYS A 186 3.90 -9.88 1.81
C LYS A 186 3.21 -9.78 0.45
N ILE A 187 3.90 -10.20 -0.61
CA ILE A 187 3.32 -10.37 -1.94
C ILE A 187 3.50 -11.83 -2.37
N VAL A 188 2.42 -12.47 -2.81
CA VAL A 188 2.45 -13.80 -3.42
C VAL A 188 2.08 -13.64 -4.87
N VAL A 189 2.97 -14.04 -5.78
CA VAL A 189 2.67 -14.14 -7.21
C VAL A 189 2.18 -15.55 -7.50
N THR A 190 1.00 -15.67 -8.12
CA THR A 190 0.41 -16.94 -8.55
C THR A 190 0.82 -17.25 -10.00
N PRO A 191 0.75 -18.53 -10.44
CA PRO A 191 1.06 -18.88 -11.83
C PRO A 191 0.06 -18.37 -12.87
N GLU A 192 -1.13 -17.91 -12.45
CA GLU A 192 -2.13 -17.34 -13.36
C GLU A 192 -1.58 -16.06 -14.00
N LYS A 193 -1.83 -15.85 -15.30
CA LYS A 193 -1.34 -14.65 -15.99
C LYS A 193 -2.33 -13.50 -15.84
N SER A 194 -1.82 -12.31 -15.53
CA SER A 194 -2.56 -11.07 -15.71
C SER A 194 -2.87 -10.85 -17.20
N THR A 195 -4.15 -10.68 -17.52
CA THR A 195 -4.64 -10.50 -18.90
C THR A 195 -5.56 -9.28 -19.07
N GLY A 196 -6.03 -8.69 -17.96
CA GLY A 196 -6.90 -7.52 -18.01
C GLY A 196 -6.15 -6.19 -18.12
N ALA A 197 -6.87 -5.13 -17.74
CA ALA A 197 -6.40 -3.75 -17.85
C ALA A 197 -6.63 -2.94 -16.55
N LEU A 198 -7.12 -3.58 -15.50
CA LEU A 198 -7.46 -2.86 -14.27
C LEU A 198 -6.22 -2.59 -13.43
N THR A 199 -6.13 -1.36 -12.93
CA THR A 199 -5.30 -0.99 -11.77
C THR A 199 -6.21 -0.90 -10.55
N VAL A 200 -5.83 -1.55 -9.45
CA VAL A 200 -6.64 -1.63 -8.22
C VAL A 200 -5.85 -1.22 -6.98
N GLY A 201 -6.54 -0.88 -5.91
CA GLY A 201 -5.89 -0.59 -4.63
C GLY A 201 -6.89 -0.46 -3.48
N GLY A 202 -6.34 -0.41 -2.27
CA GLY A 202 -7.07 -0.05 -1.05
C GLY A 202 -6.77 1.39 -0.65
N PHE A 203 -7.68 2.03 0.08
CA PHE A 203 -7.50 3.40 0.56
C PHE A 203 -8.28 3.61 1.85
N PHE A 204 -7.65 4.17 2.89
CA PHE A 204 -8.37 4.59 4.09
C PHE A 204 -8.82 6.04 3.95
N CYS A 205 -10.10 6.30 4.21
CA CYS A 205 -10.65 7.64 4.28
C CYS A 205 -11.41 7.79 5.62
N PRO A 206 -11.18 8.84 6.41
CA PRO A 206 -11.98 9.05 7.60
C PRO A 206 -13.45 9.24 7.20
N THR A 207 -14.37 8.59 7.92
CA THR A 207 -15.76 8.41 7.44
C THR A 207 -16.48 9.75 7.24
N LYS A 208 -16.09 10.78 7.98
CA LYS A 208 -16.64 12.14 7.82
C LYS A 208 -16.30 12.77 6.46
N GLN A 209 -15.17 12.40 5.86
CA GLN A 209 -14.67 12.87 4.57
C GLN A 209 -15.07 11.95 3.42
N LEU A 210 -15.76 10.83 3.70
CA LEU A 210 -16.13 9.84 2.69
C LEU A 210 -16.86 10.44 1.46
N PRO A 211 -17.83 11.37 1.60
CA PRO A 211 -18.45 12.01 0.43
C PRO A 211 -17.44 12.72 -0.48
N ASP A 212 -16.49 13.45 0.12
CA ASP A 212 -15.46 14.19 -0.60
C ASP A 212 -14.44 13.24 -1.23
N CYS A 213 -13.98 12.22 -0.50
CA CYS A 213 -13.14 11.14 -1.04
C CYS A 213 -13.78 10.54 -2.29
N LYS A 214 -15.06 10.11 -2.21
CA LYS A 214 -15.77 9.51 -3.36
C LYS A 214 -15.89 10.47 -4.54
N SER A 215 -16.17 11.74 -4.28
CA SER A 215 -16.23 12.77 -5.33
C SER A 215 -14.88 12.93 -6.03
N GLN A 216 -13.79 12.99 -5.28
CA GLN A 216 -12.44 13.13 -5.81
C GLN A 216 -11.99 11.89 -6.59
N PHE A 217 -12.23 10.69 -6.06
CA PHE A 217 -11.96 9.43 -6.77
C PHE A 217 -12.68 9.38 -8.12
N LEU A 218 -13.97 9.72 -8.15
CA LEU A 218 -14.75 9.74 -9.39
C LEU A 218 -14.18 10.76 -10.40
N LYS A 219 -13.87 11.98 -9.96
CA LYS A 219 -13.28 13.03 -10.82
C LYS A 219 -11.91 12.64 -11.37
N ALA A 220 -11.15 11.86 -10.61
CA ALA A 220 -9.83 11.39 -10.99
C ALA A 220 -9.84 10.09 -11.82
N GLY A 221 -11.03 9.62 -12.24
CA GLY A 221 -11.17 8.45 -13.12
C GLY A 221 -11.11 7.10 -12.39
N PHE A 222 -11.36 7.09 -11.09
CA PHE A 222 -11.48 5.87 -10.31
C PHE A 222 -12.95 5.49 -10.06
N LYS A 223 -13.19 4.18 -9.97
CA LYS A 223 -14.45 3.60 -9.52
C LYS A 223 -14.25 2.96 -8.15
N ILE A 224 -15.05 3.39 -7.18
CA ILE A 224 -15.15 2.69 -5.89
C ILE A 224 -15.95 1.40 -6.11
N LEU A 225 -15.34 0.27 -5.73
CA LEU A 225 -15.90 -1.07 -5.87
C LEU A 225 -16.63 -1.54 -4.62
N SER A 226 -16.07 -1.22 -3.45
CA SER A 226 -16.67 -1.57 -2.15
C SER A 226 -16.14 -0.68 -1.04
N GLU A 227 -16.89 -0.64 0.06
CA GLU A 227 -16.62 0.20 1.22
C GLU A 227 -16.81 -0.64 2.50
N HIS A 228 -16.01 -0.37 3.52
CA HIS A 228 -16.19 -0.97 4.85
C HIS A 228 -15.91 0.07 5.93
N ASN A 229 -16.95 0.41 6.70
CA ASN A 229 -16.85 1.32 7.83
C ASN A 229 -16.41 0.55 9.07
N PHE A 230 -15.46 1.12 9.80
CA PHE A 230 -14.97 0.60 11.06
C PHE A 230 -14.59 1.75 11.99
N ASN A 231 -14.32 1.45 13.25
CA ASN A 231 -13.85 2.44 14.21
C ASN A 231 -12.41 2.16 14.61
N THR A 232 -11.52 3.08 14.25
CA THR A 232 -10.11 3.07 14.65
C THR A 232 -9.99 3.39 16.12
N LYS A 233 -9.27 2.54 16.87
CA LYS A 233 -8.97 2.74 18.29
C LYS A 233 -7.52 3.18 18.47
N SER A 234 -7.14 4.27 17.78
CA SER A 234 -5.79 4.83 17.86
C SER A 234 -5.69 5.82 19.01
N VAL A 235 -4.51 5.90 19.63
CA VAL A 235 -4.14 6.98 20.56
C VAL A 235 -3.82 8.29 19.84
N GLN A 236 -3.58 8.24 18.53
CA GLN A 236 -3.38 9.41 17.67
C GLN A 236 -4.73 10.00 17.28
N LYS A 237 -4.95 11.28 17.62
CA LYS A 237 -6.28 11.89 17.63
C LYS A 237 -6.86 12.14 16.23
N ASP A 238 -6.01 12.39 15.26
CA ASP A 238 -6.34 12.69 13.86
C ASP A 238 -6.76 11.46 13.06
N ILE A 239 -6.27 10.27 13.41
CA ILE A 239 -6.70 8.99 12.81
C ILE A 239 -7.69 8.18 13.67
N SER A 240 -7.88 8.55 14.93
CA SER A 240 -8.82 7.86 15.83
C SER A 240 -10.29 8.15 15.47
N GLY A 241 -11.15 7.15 15.65
CA GLY A 241 -12.58 7.24 15.37
C GLY A 241 -13.01 6.60 14.04
N PRO A 242 -14.18 6.99 13.50
CA PRO A 242 -14.76 6.36 12.31
C PRO A 242 -13.89 6.53 11.07
N ASN A 243 -13.51 5.39 10.49
CA ASN A 243 -12.76 5.30 9.24
C ASN A 243 -13.46 4.33 8.28
N THR A 244 -13.19 4.53 6.99
CA THR A 244 -13.74 3.73 5.92
C THR A 244 -12.61 3.19 5.05
N LEU A 245 -12.55 1.88 4.87
CA LEU A 245 -11.72 1.26 3.84
C LEU A 245 -12.48 1.28 2.52
N LEU A 246 -11.84 1.83 1.49
CA LEU A 246 -12.31 1.82 0.11
C LEU A 246 -11.47 0.84 -0.69
N ILE A 247 -12.12 0.03 -1.51
CA ILE A 247 -11.45 -0.69 -2.61
C ILE A 247 -11.86 0.00 -3.91
N TYR A 248 -10.87 0.38 -4.71
CA TYR A 248 -11.09 1.07 -5.96
C TYR A 248 -10.47 0.34 -7.14
N SER A 249 -10.91 0.74 -8.34
CA SER A 249 -10.29 0.34 -9.60
C SER A 249 -10.25 1.50 -10.58
N THR A 250 -9.37 1.41 -11.56
CA THR A 250 -9.30 2.30 -12.72
C THR A 250 -8.69 1.55 -13.91
N THR A 251 -8.84 2.09 -15.11
CA THR A 251 -8.13 1.64 -16.31
C THR A 251 -6.87 2.48 -16.59
N LEU A 252 -6.57 3.46 -15.74
CA LEU A 252 -5.32 4.22 -15.83
C LEU A 252 -4.11 3.30 -15.61
N PRO A 253 -3.01 3.50 -16.37
CA PRO A 253 -1.71 2.90 -16.04
C PRO A 253 -1.29 3.23 -14.60
N VAL A 254 -0.49 2.36 -13.97
CA VAL A 254 -0.10 2.51 -12.55
C VAL A 254 0.50 3.88 -12.24
N LYS A 255 1.41 4.37 -13.09
CA LYS A 255 2.03 5.70 -12.94
C LYS A 255 1.00 6.85 -12.95
N ASP A 256 0.03 6.79 -13.84
CA ASP A 256 -1.00 7.84 -13.97
C ASP A 256 -1.99 7.74 -12.80
N ALA A 257 -2.33 6.52 -12.37
CA ALA A 257 -3.15 6.29 -11.19
C ALA A 257 -2.49 6.83 -9.91
N ILE A 258 -1.19 6.64 -9.71
CA ILE A 258 -0.43 7.24 -8.59
C ILE A 258 -0.53 8.76 -8.64
N THR A 259 -0.27 9.35 -9.81
CA THR A 259 -0.35 10.81 -10.02
C THR A 259 -1.74 11.36 -9.65
N SER A 260 -2.79 10.64 -10.04
CA SER A 260 -4.18 10.98 -9.74
C SER A 260 -4.58 10.78 -8.27
N LEU A 261 -3.90 9.90 -7.52
CA LEU A 261 -4.14 9.70 -6.08
C LEU A 261 -3.51 10.78 -5.21
N GLY A 262 -2.38 11.36 -5.63
CA GLY A 262 -1.63 12.35 -4.85
C GLY A 262 -2.48 13.51 -4.30
N PRO A 263 -3.31 14.20 -5.13
CA PRO A 263 -4.19 15.26 -4.64
C PRO A 263 -5.25 14.78 -3.64
N ILE A 264 -5.73 13.54 -3.78
CA ILE A 264 -6.74 12.95 -2.89
C ILE A 264 -6.12 12.67 -1.52
N ILE A 265 -4.92 12.05 -1.50
CA ILE A 265 -4.12 11.82 -0.29
C ILE A 265 -3.86 13.16 0.41
N LYS A 266 -3.39 14.18 -0.33
CA LYS A 266 -3.13 15.52 0.21
C LYS A 266 -4.35 16.18 0.87
N SER A 267 -5.56 15.80 0.47
CA SER A 267 -6.81 16.36 1.00
C SER A 267 -7.27 15.73 2.30
N LEU A 268 -6.65 14.63 2.73
CA LEU A 268 -6.96 13.97 3.99
C LEU A 268 -6.57 14.83 5.20
N PRO A 269 -7.25 14.68 6.34
CA PRO A 269 -7.11 15.58 7.48
C PRO A 269 -5.90 15.29 8.38
N TYR A 270 -5.05 14.33 7.99
CA TYR A 270 -3.88 13.85 8.75
C TYR A 270 -2.74 14.87 8.76
N LYS A 271 -1.88 14.83 9.78
CA LYS A 271 -0.89 15.90 10.04
C LYS A 271 0.48 15.44 10.48
#